data_AF-S6B2G6-F1
#
_entry.id   AF-S6B2G6-F1
#
_cell.length_a   1.000
_cell.length_b   1.000
_cell.length_c   1.000
_cell.angle_alpha   90.00
_cell.angle_beta   90.00
_cell.angle_gamma   90.00
#
_symmetry.space_group_name_H-M   'P 1'
#
loop_
_entity.id
_entity.type
_entity.pdbx_description
1 polymer ?
#
loop_
_entity_poly.entity_id
_entity_poly.type
_entity_poly.pdbx_seq_one_letter_code
_entity_poly.pdbx_strand_id
1 'polypeptide(L)'
;MNVVNTPPLPSSGFRLFYDEVVADVRAALRERLGKEKVPVADVQREVARLWKECSNQEEYRQKAALLRESHGTTESSKPLDTDELVIPPHRLRRIIELDDNGPRVSKGALKVLGQATTIFLSQFAGNIHRQIVDTEGSYPVKPVHVCKFPWK
;
A
#
# COMPACT_ATOMS: atom_id res chain seq x y z
N MET A 1 -23.05 10.44 9.97
CA MET A 1 -22.95 10.27 8.50
C MET A 1 -22.65 8.81 8.22
N ASN A 2 -23.58 8.10 7.60
CA ASN A 2 -23.44 6.67 7.31
C ASN A 2 -22.43 6.50 6.16
N VAL A 3 -21.23 6.00 6.47
CA VAL A 3 -20.26 5.57 5.46
C VAL A 3 -20.83 4.31 4.82
N VAL A 4 -21.45 4.47 3.66
CA VAL A 4 -21.85 3.33 2.82
C VAL A 4 -20.55 2.61 2.48
N ASN A 5 -20.40 1.40 3.03
CA ASN A 5 -19.23 0.56 2.86
C ASN A 5 -19.32 -0.05 1.44
N THR A 6 -19.13 0.77 0.41
CA THR A 6 -19.12 0.31 -0.97
C THR A 6 -17.93 -0.63 -1.13
N PRO A 7 -18.14 -1.88 -1.60
CA PRO A 7 -17.04 -2.81 -1.80
C PRO A 7 -16.01 -2.18 -2.75
N PRO A 8 -14.71 -2.38 -2.50
CA PRO A 8 -13.66 -1.78 -3.31
C PRO A 8 -13.83 -2.21 -4.76
N LEU A 9 -13.73 -1.24 -5.67
CA LEU A 9 -13.83 -1.46 -7.10
C LEU A 9 -12.90 -2.61 -7.52
N PRO A 10 -13.38 -3.54 -8.36
CA PRO A 10 -12.61 -4.71 -8.74
C PRO A 10 -11.37 -4.28 -9.52
N SER A 11 -10.20 -4.56 -8.95
CA SER A 11 -8.90 -4.10 -9.47
C SER A 11 -8.50 -4.75 -10.81
N SER A 12 -9.19 -5.80 -11.24
CA SER A 12 -8.90 -6.54 -12.47
C SER A 12 -10.11 -7.37 -12.94
N GLY A 13 -10.09 -7.83 -14.20
CA GLY A 13 -11.10 -8.76 -14.72
C GLY A 13 -11.18 -10.06 -13.91
N PHE A 14 -10.05 -10.54 -13.40
CA PHE A 14 -10.02 -11.69 -12.49
C PHE A 14 -10.77 -11.40 -11.18
N ARG A 15 -10.68 -10.18 -10.64
CA ARG A 15 -11.38 -9.80 -9.40
C ARG A 15 -12.90 -9.77 -9.60
N LEU A 16 -13.37 -9.26 -10.74
CA LEU A 16 -14.78 -9.35 -11.14
C LEU A 16 -15.27 -10.79 -11.18
N PHE A 17 -14.55 -11.63 -11.91
CA PHE A 17 -14.86 -13.05 -12.03
C PHE A 17 -14.87 -13.74 -10.66
N TYR A 18 -13.86 -13.46 -9.83
CA TYR A 18 -13.77 -14.01 -8.48
C TYR A 18 -15.01 -13.64 -7.65
N ASP A 19 -15.41 -12.37 -7.64
CA ASP A 19 -16.54 -11.93 -6.82
C ASP A 19 -17.87 -12.53 -7.29
N GLU A 20 -18.00 -12.83 -8.58
CA GLU A 20 -19.16 -13.52 -9.16
C GLU A 20 -19.22 -15.00 -8.74
N VAL A 21 -18.10 -15.73 -8.80
CA VAL A 21 -18.11 -17.20 -8.66
C VAL A 21 -17.69 -17.72 -7.28
N VAL A 22 -17.12 -16.89 -6.41
CA VAL A 22 -16.53 -17.33 -5.13
C VAL A 22 -17.54 -18.00 -4.20
N ALA A 23 -18.80 -17.54 -4.18
CA ALA A 23 -19.83 -18.08 -3.32
C ALA A 23 -20.19 -19.53 -3.73
N ASP A 24 -20.39 -19.75 -5.03
CA ASP A 24 -20.74 -21.04 -5.60
C ASP A 24 -19.58 -22.04 -5.47
N VAL A 25 -18.35 -21.60 -5.77
CA VAL A 25 -17.16 -22.42 -5.61
C VAL A 25 -16.97 -22.83 -4.14
N ARG A 26 -17.23 -21.92 -3.21
CA ARG A 26 -17.16 -22.23 -1.78
C ARG A 26 -18.24 -23.21 -1.34
N ALA A 27 -19.46 -23.11 -1.88
CA ALA A 27 -20.54 -24.06 -1.62
C ALA A 27 -20.20 -25.46 -2.16
N ALA A 28 -19.76 -25.54 -3.43
CA ALA A 28 -19.36 -26.80 -4.06
C ALA A 28 -18.18 -27.47 -3.34
N LEU A 29 -17.18 -26.70 -2.91
CA LEU A 29 -16.07 -27.23 -2.12
C LEU A 29 -16.49 -27.70 -0.73
N ARG A 30 -17.49 -27.04 -0.12
CA ARG A 30 -18.04 -27.44 1.18
C ARG A 30 -18.69 -28.82 1.07
N GLU A 31 -19.51 -29.03 0.04
CA GLU A 31 -20.16 -30.31 -0.23
C GLU A 31 -19.14 -31.40 -0.57
N ARG A 32 -18.19 -31.13 -1.46
CA ARG A 32 -17.17 -32.12 -1.88
C ARG A 32 -16.24 -32.55 -0.76
N LEU A 33 -15.84 -31.62 0.11
CA LEU A 33 -14.90 -31.90 1.20
C LEU A 33 -15.59 -32.33 2.50
N GLY A 34 -16.91 -32.18 2.61
CA GLY A 34 -17.66 -32.46 3.83
C GLY A 34 -17.25 -31.60 5.03
N LYS A 35 -16.59 -30.46 4.79
CA LYS A 35 -16.05 -29.58 5.84
C LYS A 35 -16.95 -28.36 5.98
N GLU A 36 -17.40 -28.06 7.19
CA GLU A 36 -18.22 -26.87 7.48
C GLU A 36 -17.55 -25.57 6.99
N LYS A 37 -16.23 -25.48 7.13
CA LYS A 37 -15.41 -24.34 6.71
C LYS A 37 -14.34 -24.73 5.70
N VAL A 38 -14.43 -24.19 4.48
CA VAL A 38 -13.44 -24.36 3.41
C VAL A 38 -12.33 -23.32 3.55
N PRO A 39 -11.04 -23.73 3.58
CA PRO A 39 -9.91 -22.81 3.57
C PRO A 39 -9.93 -21.87 2.36
N VAL A 40 -9.60 -20.59 2.58
CA VAL A 40 -9.59 -19.58 1.50
C VAL A 40 -8.62 -19.95 0.37
N ALA A 41 -7.50 -20.59 0.70
CA ALA A 41 -6.52 -21.05 -0.28
C ALA A 41 -7.11 -22.07 -1.26
N ASP A 42 -7.96 -23.00 -0.79
CA ASP A 42 -8.60 -24.00 -1.64
C ASP A 42 -9.62 -23.36 -2.58
N VAL A 43 -10.40 -22.40 -2.06
CA VAL A 43 -11.34 -21.59 -2.87
C VAL A 43 -10.58 -20.81 -3.95
N GLN A 44 -9.51 -20.12 -3.57
CA GLN A 44 -8.69 -19.35 -4.51
C GLN A 44 -8.06 -20.22 -5.60
N ARG A 45 -7.59 -21.43 -5.24
CA ARG A 45 -7.02 -22.38 -6.18
C ARG A 45 -8.06 -22.86 -7.20
N GLU A 46 -9.28 -23.19 -6.74
CA GLU A 46 -10.35 -23.65 -7.62
C GLU A 46 -10.84 -22.52 -8.54
N VAL A 47 -11.04 -21.30 -8.02
CA VAL A 47 -11.38 -20.13 -8.83
C VAL A 47 -10.28 -19.83 -9.86
N ALA A 48 -9.00 -19.96 -9.50
CA ALA A 48 -7.89 -19.77 -10.43
C ALA A 48 -7.87 -20.84 -11.54
N ARG A 49 -8.30 -22.08 -11.26
CA ARG A 49 -8.48 -23.11 -12.29
C ARG A 49 -9.60 -22.72 -13.26
N LEU A 50 -10.77 -22.38 -12.72
CA LEU A 50 -11.94 -21.96 -13.51
C LEU A 50 -11.63 -20.73 -14.37
N TRP A 51 -10.84 -19.78 -13.86
CA TRP A 51 -10.41 -18.63 -14.64
C TRP A 51 -9.57 -19.04 -15.84
N LYS A 52 -8.61 -19.97 -15.69
CA LYS A 52 -7.79 -20.47 -16.80
C LYS A 52 -8.61 -21.18 -17.88
N GLU A 53 -9.68 -21.85 -17.47
CA GLU A 53 -10.60 -22.58 -18.35
C GLU A 53 -11.68 -21.68 -18.96
N CYS A 54 -11.86 -20.46 -18.43
CA CYS A 54 -12.85 -19.51 -18.91
C CYS A 54 -12.48 -18.97 -20.30
N SER A 55 -13.36 -19.16 -21.28
CA SER A 55 -13.22 -18.59 -22.64
C SER A 55 -13.42 -17.07 -22.67
N ASN A 56 -14.16 -16.53 -21.70
CA ASN A 56 -14.61 -15.14 -21.71
C ASN A 56 -13.70 -14.20 -20.91
N GLN A 57 -12.43 -14.60 -20.67
CA GLN A 57 -11.48 -13.81 -19.88
C GLN A 57 -11.33 -12.37 -20.40
N GLU A 58 -11.32 -12.20 -21.72
CA GLU A 58 -11.14 -10.88 -22.33
C GLU A 58 -12.37 -9.98 -22.11
N GLU A 59 -13.58 -10.54 -22.11
CA GLU A 59 -14.79 -9.79 -21.77
C GLU A 59 -14.75 -9.29 -20.33
N TYR A 60 -14.27 -10.11 -19.39
CA TYR A 60 -14.10 -9.69 -17.99
C TYR A 60 -13.03 -8.60 -17.86
N ARG A 61 -11.96 -8.64 -18.67
CA ARG A 61 -10.95 -7.57 -18.69
C ARG A 61 -11.51 -6.27 -19.25
N GLN A 62 -12.28 -6.35 -20.34
CA GLN A 62 -12.95 -5.19 -20.94
C GLN A 62 -13.99 -4.60 -20.00
N LYS A 63 -14.83 -5.42 -19.36
CA LYS A 63 -15.78 -4.97 -18.31
C LYS A 63 -15.06 -4.28 -17.15
N ALA A 64 -13.92 -4.81 -16.68
CA ALA A 64 -13.13 -4.15 -15.65
C ALA A 64 -12.49 -2.83 -16.13
N ALA A 65 -12.10 -2.72 -17.40
CA ALA A 65 -11.61 -1.47 -17.98
C ALA A 65 -12.72 -0.43 -18.05
N LEU A 66 -13.90 -0.80 -18.57
CA LEU A 66 -15.07 0.07 -18.66
C LEU A 66 -15.54 0.55 -17.30
N LEU A 67 -15.54 -0.31 -16.27
CA LEU A 67 -15.88 0.10 -14.91
C LEU A 67 -14.86 1.10 -14.33
N ARG A 68 -13.57 1.01 -14.69
CA ARG A 68 -12.58 2.00 -14.27
C ARG A 68 -12.76 3.34 -14.97
N GLU A 69 -13.13 3.30 -16.25
CA GLU A 69 -13.38 4.51 -17.06
C GLU A 69 -14.69 5.19 -16.72
N SER A 70 -15.77 4.42 -16.46
CA SER A 70 -17.07 4.96 -16.05
C SER A 70 -17.06 5.55 -14.64
N HIS A 71 -16.19 5.04 -13.76
CA HIS A 71 -15.86 5.67 -12.48
C HIS A 71 -14.80 6.78 -12.62
N GLY A 72 -14.57 7.30 -13.82
CA GLY A 72 -13.62 8.37 -14.13
C GLY A 72 -13.63 9.48 -13.08
N THR A 73 -12.48 9.67 -12.43
CA THR A 73 -12.13 10.86 -11.64
C THR A 73 -13.20 11.34 -10.65
N THR A 74 -13.94 10.45 -9.99
CA THR A 74 -14.34 10.80 -8.63
C THR A 74 -13.06 10.68 -7.84
N GLU A 75 -12.55 11.82 -7.35
CA GLU A 75 -11.32 11.94 -6.57
C GLU A 75 -10.93 10.59 -6.04
N SER A 76 -9.92 10.02 -6.70
CA SER A 76 -9.10 9.03 -6.04
C SER A 76 -8.80 9.72 -4.72
N SER A 77 -9.45 9.25 -3.65
CA SER A 77 -8.76 8.98 -2.43
C SER A 77 -7.65 8.04 -2.86
N LYS A 78 -6.64 8.62 -3.54
CA LYS A 78 -5.30 8.10 -3.62
C LYS A 78 -5.09 7.78 -2.15
N PRO A 79 -4.87 6.52 -1.78
CA PRO A 79 -4.20 6.29 -0.52
C PRO A 79 -2.94 7.13 -0.65
N LEU A 80 -2.93 8.27 0.07
CA LEU A 80 -1.94 9.34 0.06
C LEU A 80 -0.64 8.74 -0.45
N ASP A 81 -0.29 9.02 -1.72
CA ASP A 81 0.67 8.26 -2.53
C ASP A 81 1.69 7.59 -1.62
N THR A 82 1.47 6.32 -1.27
CA THR A 82 2.41 5.59 -0.39
C THR A 82 3.74 5.33 -1.09
N ASP A 83 3.88 5.78 -2.34
CA ASP A 83 5.11 5.87 -3.11
C ASP A 83 5.98 7.07 -2.74
N GLU A 84 5.53 8.00 -1.88
CA GLU A 84 6.40 9.05 -1.30
C GLU A 84 7.01 8.66 0.06
N LEU A 85 6.96 7.37 0.43
CA LEU A 85 7.83 6.84 1.48
C LEU A 85 9.24 6.70 0.91
N VAL A 86 10.01 7.80 0.97
CA VAL A 86 11.45 7.83 0.65
C VAL A 86 12.22 6.73 1.40
N ILE A 87 11.69 6.26 2.55
CA ILE A 87 12.35 5.27 3.40
C ILE A 87 11.60 3.92 3.39
N PRO A 88 12.22 2.83 2.90
CA PRO A 88 11.60 1.52 2.85
C PRO A 88 11.26 0.96 4.25
N PRO A 89 10.02 0.45 4.49
CA PRO A 89 9.61 -0.07 5.79
C PRO A 89 10.47 -1.21 6.34
N HIS A 90 11.04 -2.05 5.47
CA HIS A 90 11.92 -3.15 5.89
C HIS A 90 13.26 -2.64 6.46
N ARG A 91 13.74 -1.47 6.02
CA ARG A 91 14.95 -0.83 6.55
C ARG A 91 14.68 -0.25 7.94
N LEU A 92 13.54 0.43 8.10
CA LEU A 92 13.11 0.94 9.41
C LEU A 92 13.00 -0.18 10.44
N ARG A 93 12.41 -1.31 10.06
CA ARG A 93 12.35 -2.50 10.91
C ARG A 93 13.75 -2.97 11.34
N ARG A 94 14.68 -3.13 10.39
CA ARG A 94 16.05 -3.54 10.71
C ARG A 94 16.77 -2.58 11.66
N ILE A 95 16.53 -1.27 11.54
CA ILE A 95 17.12 -0.26 12.43
C ILE A 95 16.57 -0.40 13.85
N ILE A 96 15.26 -0.60 13.99
CA ILE A 96 14.62 -0.77 15.31
C ILE A 96 15.09 -2.08 15.96
N GLU A 97 15.28 -3.13 15.17
CA GLU A 97 15.80 -4.42 15.61
C GLU A 97 17.29 -4.39 16.01
N LEU A 98 18.01 -3.27 15.83
CA LEU A 98 19.35 -3.10 16.40
C LEU A 98 19.32 -2.85 17.92
N ASP A 99 18.16 -2.43 18.45
CA ASP A 99 17.95 -2.31 19.90
C ASP A 99 17.39 -3.63 20.42
N ASP A 100 18.16 -4.32 21.27
CA ASP A 100 17.75 -5.59 21.89
C ASP A 100 16.48 -5.44 22.75
N ASN A 101 16.18 -4.22 23.21
CA ASN A 101 14.96 -3.88 23.96
C ASN A 101 13.90 -3.20 23.09
N GLY A 102 14.10 -3.18 21.77
CA GLY A 102 13.23 -2.52 20.81
C GLY A 102 11.79 -3.08 20.83
N PRO A 103 10.76 -2.23 20.70
CA PRO A 103 9.38 -2.69 20.70
C PRO A 103 9.07 -3.48 19.42
N ARG A 104 8.13 -4.44 19.51
CA ARG A 104 7.59 -5.09 18.31
C ARG A 104 6.72 -4.11 17.53
N VAL A 105 7.17 -3.73 16.34
CA VAL A 105 6.49 -2.69 15.54
C VAL A 105 5.59 -3.31 14.47
N SER A 106 4.35 -2.83 14.39
CA SER A 106 3.38 -3.22 13.35
C SER A 106 3.71 -2.60 12.00
N LYS A 107 3.19 -3.17 10.90
CA LYS A 107 3.36 -2.59 9.56
C LYS A 107 2.82 -1.15 9.45
N GLY A 108 1.71 -0.86 10.15
CA GLY A 108 1.13 0.48 10.20
C GLY A 108 2.04 1.48 10.91
N ALA A 109 2.59 1.11 12.07
CA ALA A 109 3.53 1.97 12.81
C ALA A 109 4.82 2.25 12.02
N LEU A 110 5.33 1.27 11.26
CA LEU A 110 6.47 1.49 10.36
C LEU A 110 6.18 2.51 9.25
N LYS A 111 4.95 2.54 8.72
CA LYS A 111 4.56 3.56 7.73
C LYS A 111 4.54 4.96 8.35
N VAL A 112 3.94 5.10 9.53
CA VAL A 112 3.89 6.38 10.26
C VAL A 112 5.29 6.88 10.59
N LEU A 113 6.17 5.99 11.07
CA LEU A 113 7.56 6.32 11.35
C LEU A 113 8.29 6.81 10.09
N GLY A 114 8.10 6.12 8.96
CA GLY A 114 8.69 6.53 7.69
C GLY A 114 8.21 7.92 7.25
N GLN A 115 6.91 8.20 7.36
CA GLN A 115 6.34 9.52 7.06
C GLN A 115 6.91 10.61 7.97
N ALA A 116 6.95 10.37 9.29
CA ALA A 116 7.53 11.30 10.25
C ALA A 116 9.01 11.60 9.95
N THR A 117 9.77 10.57 9.54
CA THR A 117 11.18 10.73 9.17
C THR A 117 11.33 11.56 7.90
N THR A 118 10.49 11.35 6.88
CA THR A 118 10.49 12.19 5.67
C THR A 118 10.20 13.65 6.00
N ILE A 119 9.18 13.91 6.83
CA ILE A 119 8.85 15.28 7.26
C ILE A 119 10.04 15.93 7.98
N PHE A 120 10.66 15.21 8.91
CA PHE A 120 11.84 15.69 9.62
C PHE A 120 12.98 16.04 8.66
N LEU A 121 13.32 15.15 7.73
CA LEU A 121 14.40 15.38 6.76
C LEU A 121 14.12 16.58 5.85
N SER A 122 12.87 16.76 5.41
CA SER A 122 12.47 17.91 4.60
C SER A 122 12.60 19.23 5.38
N GLN A 123 12.15 19.26 6.63
CA GLN A 123 12.31 20.43 7.50
C GLN A 123 13.78 20.72 7.79
N PHE A 124 14.56 19.67 8.04
CA PHE A 124 16.00 19.76 8.28
C PHE A 124 16.74 20.33 7.07
N ALA A 125 16.45 19.83 5.86
CA ALA A 125 17.01 20.36 4.62
C ALA A 125 16.64 21.83 4.38
N GLY A 126 15.38 22.20 4.62
CA GLY A 126 14.93 23.59 4.52
C GLY A 126 15.61 24.54 5.51
N ASN A 127 15.95 24.06 6.71
CA ASN A 127 16.69 24.83 7.70
C ASN A 127 18.17 25.00 7.32
N ILE A 128 18.80 23.93 6.81
CA ILE A 128 20.16 24.02 6.25
C ILE A 128 20.21 25.04 5.11
N HIS A 129 19.23 25.00 4.20
CA HIS A 129 19.13 25.96 3.11
C HIS A 129 19.08 27.41 3.63
N ARG A 130 18.19 27.69 4.60
CA ARG A 130 18.11 29.01 5.23
C ARG A 130 19.44 29.44 5.85
N GLN A 131 20.09 28.56 6.60
CA GLN A 131 21.38 28.87 7.20
C GLN A 131 22.46 29.19 6.15
N ILE A 132 22.51 28.47 5.04
CA ILE A 132 23.45 28.76 3.95
C ILE A 132 23.19 30.15 3.38
N VAL A 133 21.92 30.51 3.15
CA VAL A 133 21.54 31.84 2.64
C VAL A 133 21.91 32.93 3.65
N ASP A 134 21.57 32.75 4.93
CA ASP A 134 21.79 33.74 6.00
C ASP A 134 23.28 33.95 6.33
N THR A 135 24.14 32.97 6.04
CA THR A 135 25.58 33.04 6.30
C THR A 135 26.42 33.27 5.04
N GLU A 136 25.77 33.60 3.92
CA GLU A 136 26.39 33.72 2.59
C GLU A 136 27.24 32.49 2.21
N GLY A 137 26.85 31.32 2.73
CA GLY A 137 27.47 30.05 2.42
C GLY A 137 27.27 29.67 0.96
N SER A 138 28.18 28.85 0.42
CA SER A 138 28.09 28.37 -0.95
C SER A 138 27.63 26.92 -1.04
N TYR A 139 26.85 26.64 -2.09
CA TYR A 139 26.55 25.28 -2.53
C TYR A 139 27.78 24.61 -3.15
N PRO A 140 27.87 23.27 -3.12
CA PRO A 140 26.92 22.30 -2.56
C PRO A 140 26.90 22.28 -1.02
N VAL A 141 25.93 21.59 -0.42
CA VAL A 141 25.85 21.44 1.04
C VAL A 141 27.11 20.74 1.57
N LYS A 142 27.76 21.33 2.57
CA LYS A 142 28.99 20.84 3.22
C LYS A 142 28.68 20.40 4.66
N PRO A 143 29.50 19.54 5.28
CA PRO A 143 29.31 19.10 6.66
C PRO A 143 29.19 20.25 7.68
N VAL A 144 29.90 21.36 7.45
CA VAL A 144 29.81 22.58 8.28
C VAL A 144 28.39 23.16 8.35
N HIS A 145 27.57 23.00 7.31
CA HIS A 145 26.17 23.45 7.31
C HIS A 145 25.26 22.53 8.15
N VAL A 146 25.68 21.28 8.37
CA VAL A 146 24.95 20.28 9.17
C VAL A 146 25.30 20.42 10.65
N CYS A 147 26.58 20.60 10.98
CA CYS A 147 27.08 20.63 12.36
C CYS A 147 26.69 21.89 13.14
N LYS A 148 26.40 23.00 12.46
CA LYS A 148 25.96 24.25 13.10
C LYS A 148 24.45 24.26 13.39
N PHE A 149 23.75 23.15 13.18
CA PHE A 149 22.34 23.02 13.52
C PHE A 149 22.16 23.04 15.04
N PRO A 150 21.39 23.99 15.61
CA PRO A 150 21.08 23.99 17.03
C PRO A 150 20.08 22.87 17.32
N TRP A 151 20.55 21.79 17.93
CA TRP A 151 19.70 20.74 18.51
C TRP A 151 19.07 21.30 19.80
N LYS A 152 17.96 22.03 19.65
CA LYS A 152 17.14 22.47 20.79
C LYS A 152 16.04 21.46 21.06
#